data_AF-A0AAV1JF43-F1
#
_entry.id   AF-A0AAV1JF43-F1
#
_cell.length_a   1.000
_cell.length_b   1.000
_cell.length_c   1.000
_cell.angle_alpha   90.00
_cell.angle_beta   90.00
_cell.angle_gamma   90.00
#
_symmetry.space_group_name_H-M   'P 1'
#
loop_
_entity.id
_entity.type
_entity.pdbx_description
1 polymer ?
#
loop_
_entity_poly.entity_id
_entity_poly.type
_entity_poly.pdbx_seq_one_letter_code
_entity_poly.pdbx_strand_id
1 'polypeptide(L)'
;MNDTGCIHLTNFKAAKGTNPYKIIHAFFVACTSYEARRYKATSCLCFSCGQPGPRMHSCLHCIYFACYGGHIQEHSKVKKHFLYVDLSYGNVYCAQCQDYIYDRELTEIAMSHRLKEAKSLGMCVPFTPWIPNNNEAMALRRLRKRRLISPHTTIGLRGLQNLGSTCFMNCIVQTLIHTPLLRDYFLGEKHKCKAQSSGKCLVCEVSKLFQEFYSGAKTPLTLHRLLHLIWTHARHLAGYEQQDAHEFLIATLDVLHRHCMNGVEDNGEKKENGRCNCIIDQIFTGGLRSDVVCTSCHGVSTTIDPFWDISLDVAGPGSLEACLERFTRAEHLGSAAKIKCSNCRAYRESTKQLTLETLPIVASFHLKRFEHSSQIDRKISAFVSFPAELDMTPFMSSHRRAVEAADNNNAPEGIFEDNRYSLFAVVNHVGSLDAGHYTAYVRQMKGSWYKCDDHMITRASLREVLDSEGYLLFYHKTVLEYECDVS
;
A
#
# COMPACT_ATOMS: atom_id res chain seq x y z
N MET A 1 19.97 31.81 -7.36
CA MET A 1 19.91 31.34 -5.96
C MET A 1 21.34 31.32 -5.46
N ASN A 2 21.68 32.10 -4.44
CA ASN A 2 23.04 32.11 -3.90
C ASN A 2 23.35 30.72 -3.33
N ASP A 3 24.40 30.08 -3.83
CA ASP A 3 24.95 28.78 -3.36
C ASP A 3 25.41 28.81 -1.89
N THR A 4 25.36 29.97 -1.25
CA THR A 4 25.62 30.19 0.17
C THR A 4 24.29 30.43 0.86
N GLY A 5 23.82 29.48 1.68
CA GLY A 5 22.58 29.61 2.47
C GLY A 5 22.50 30.88 3.33
N CYS A 6 21.37 31.09 4.02
CA CYS A 6 21.14 32.35 4.75
C CYS A 6 22.14 32.57 5.90
N ILE A 7 23.03 33.55 5.74
CA ILE A 7 24.04 33.96 6.73
C ILE A 7 23.40 34.32 8.08
N HIS A 8 22.21 34.95 8.07
CA HIS A 8 21.50 35.33 9.29
C HIS A 8 21.11 34.10 10.12
N LEU A 9 20.69 33.01 9.48
CA LEU A 9 20.39 31.76 10.18
C LEU A 9 21.67 31.09 10.68
N THR A 10 22.74 31.09 9.89
CA THR A 10 24.04 30.54 10.31
C THR A 10 24.55 31.25 11.57
N ASN A 11 24.51 32.59 11.58
CA ASN A 11 24.90 33.39 12.74
C ASN A 11 24.00 33.14 13.95
N PHE A 12 22.69 33.00 13.74
CA PHE A 12 21.76 32.65 14.81
C PHE A 12 22.05 31.27 15.39
N LYS A 13 22.30 30.25 14.55
CA LYS A 13 22.65 28.90 14.98
C LYS A 13 23.97 28.90 15.76
N ALA A 14 24.96 29.69 15.35
CA ALA A 14 26.21 29.84 16.09
C ALA A 14 26.01 30.49 17.47
N ALA A 15 25.11 31.48 17.59
CA ALA A 15 24.90 32.22 18.82
C ALA A 15 23.94 31.55 19.82
N LYS A 16 22.82 30.98 19.34
CA LYS A 16 21.72 30.44 20.18
C LYS A 16 21.42 28.97 19.94
N GLY A 17 22.10 28.32 18.99
CA GLY A 17 21.84 26.93 18.61
C GLY A 17 20.48 26.74 17.93
N THR A 18 20.01 25.50 17.91
CA THR A 18 18.73 25.08 17.31
C THR A 18 17.59 24.89 18.33
N ASN A 19 17.86 25.10 19.62
CA ASN A 19 16.87 24.91 20.69
C ASN A 19 15.61 25.78 20.55
N PRO A 20 15.69 27.09 20.20
CA PRO A 20 14.49 27.89 20.01
C PRO A 20 13.58 27.34 18.91
N TYR A 21 14.17 26.87 17.81
CA TYR A 21 13.42 26.21 16.74
C TYR A 21 12.81 24.89 17.21
N LYS A 22 13.56 24.06 17.95
CA LYS A 22 13.04 22.80 18.51
C LYS A 22 11.78 23.02 19.34
N ILE A 23 11.81 24.01 20.25
CA ILE A 23 10.68 24.33 21.13
C ILE A 23 9.49 24.80 20.30
N ILE A 24 9.68 25.81 19.44
CA ILE A 24 8.58 26.36 18.63
C ILE A 24 7.99 25.27 17.74
N HIS A 25 8.83 24.47 17.08
CA HIS A 25 8.37 23.42 16.20
C HIS A 25 7.63 22.32 16.97
N ALA A 26 8.13 21.84 18.11
CA ALA A 26 7.46 20.81 18.90
C ALA A 26 6.07 21.27 19.37
N PHE A 27 5.98 22.45 19.97
CA PHE A 27 4.73 22.90 20.60
C PHE A 27 3.72 23.46 19.61
N PHE A 28 4.12 24.18 18.57
CA PHE A 28 3.20 24.92 17.72
C PHE A 28 3.06 24.37 16.30
N VAL A 29 4.01 23.55 15.82
CA VAL A 29 4.06 23.12 14.41
C VAL A 29 3.92 21.60 14.26
N ALA A 30 4.47 20.81 15.17
CA ALA A 30 4.50 19.36 15.08
C ALA A 30 3.07 18.80 15.13
N CYS A 31 2.77 17.98 14.12
CA CYS A 31 1.50 17.29 13.89
C CYS A 31 1.68 16.34 12.70
N THR A 32 0.73 15.41 12.56
CA THR A 32 0.74 14.33 11.56
C THR A 32 0.20 14.78 10.20
N SER A 33 -0.81 15.66 10.16
CA SER A 33 -1.42 16.16 8.91
C SER A 33 -1.25 17.67 8.69
N TYR A 34 -1.44 18.10 7.44
CA TYR A 34 -1.43 19.51 7.08
C TYR A 34 -2.65 20.26 7.67
N GLU A 35 -3.84 19.64 7.67
CA GLU A 35 -5.05 20.26 8.24
C GLU A 35 -4.90 20.48 9.74
N ALA A 36 -4.39 19.49 10.47
CA ALA A 36 -4.14 19.60 11.91
C ALA A 36 -3.16 20.73 12.22
N ARG A 37 -2.12 20.89 11.39
CA ARG A 37 -1.18 22.02 11.50
C ARG A 37 -1.88 23.36 11.31
N ARG A 38 -2.72 23.45 10.29
CA ARG A 38 -3.44 24.69 9.95
C ARG A 38 -4.40 25.07 11.07
N TYR A 39 -5.11 24.10 11.64
CA TYR A 39 -5.99 24.30 12.79
C TYR A 39 -5.22 24.77 14.04
N LYS A 40 -4.06 24.17 14.30
CA LYS A 40 -3.16 24.57 15.39
C LYS A 40 -2.55 25.97 15.18
N ALA A 41 -2.31 26.37 13.93
CA ALA A 41 -1.88 27.73 13.61
C ALA A 41 -3.01 28.75 13.83
N THR A 42 -4.27 28.39 13.57
CA THR A 42 -5.41 29.29 13.81
C THR A 42 -5.74 29.51 15.28
N SER A 43 -5.30 28.63 16.19
CA SER A 43 -5.43 28.88 17.63
C SER A 43 -4.38 29.85 18.19
N CYS A 44 -3.38 30.24 17.38
CA CYS A 44 -2.38 31.24 17.75
C CYS A 44 -2.85 32.64 17.33
N LEU A 45 -2.92 33.56 18.28
CA LEU A 45 -3.32 34.96 18.04
C LEU A 45 -2.10 35.85 17.83
N CYS A 46 -2.19 36.79 16.89
CA CYS A 46 -1.15 37.80 16.74
C CYS A 46 -1.12 38.75 17.94
N PHE A 47 0.06 39.00 18.52
CA PHE A 47 0.20 39.90 19.66
C PHE A 47 -0.11 41.37 19.34
N SER A 48 0.00 41.81 18.08
CA SER A 48 -0.32 43.20 17.69
C SER A 48 -1.82 43.43 17.48
N CYS A 49 -2.51 42.55 16.74
CA CYS A 49 -3.91 42.78 16.36
C CYS A 49 -4.92 41.88 17.06
N GLY A 50 -4.47 40.87 17.82
CA GLY A 50 -5.35 39.94 18.54
C GLY A 50 -6.17 39.00 17.64
N GLN A 51 -5.96 39.02 16.32
CA GLN A 51 -6.71 38.21 15.36
C GLN A 51 -5.92 36.97 14.92
N PRO A 52 -6.59 35.83 14.68
CA PRO A 52 -5.99 34.69 14.02
C PRO A 52 -5.79 35.01 12.54
N GLY A 53 -4.54 34.92 12.05
CA GLY A 53 -4.22 35.19 10.65
C GLY A 53 -4.09 33.91 9.83
N PRO A 54 -4.34 33.94 8.50
CA PRO A 54 -4.14 32.78 7.63
C PRO A 54 -2.66 32.37 7.50
N ARG A 55 -1.73 33.28 7.83
CA ARG A 55 -0.28 33.04 7.88
C ARG A 55 0.31 33.65 9.15
N MET A 56 0.49 32.79 10.16
CA MET A 56 1.09 33.13 11.45
C MET A 56 2.56 32.74 11.51
N HIS A 57 3.36 33.64 12.07
CA HIS A 57 4.79 33.45 12.22
C HIS A 57 5.21 33.66 13.67
N SER A 58 6.02 32.76 14.21
CA SER A 58 6.61 32.88 15.55
C SER A 58 8.06 33.31 15.45
N CYS A 59 8.44 34.36 16.16
CA CYS A 59 9.81 34.85 16.20
C CYS A 59 10.75 33.85 16.90
N LEU A 60 11.83 33.45 16.22
CA LEU A 60 12.82 32.50 16.76
C LEU A 60 13.58 33.02 17.99
N HIS A 61 13.56 34.34 18.22
CA HIS A 61 14.33 34.96 19.30
C HIS A 61 13.55 35.09 20.61
N CYS A 62 12.22 35.22 20.53
CA CYS A 62 11.38 35.58 21.68
C CYS A 62 9.95 35.00 21.63
N ILE A 63 9.64 34.09 20.71
CA ILE A 63 8.32 33.42 20.59
C ILE A 63 7.16 34.42 20.39
N TYR A 64 7.45 35.54 19.72
CA TYR A 64 6.44 36.54 19.40
C TYR A 64 5.66 36.12 18.13
N PHE A 65 4.33 35.99 18.24
CA PHE A 65 3.43 35.69 17.14
C PHE A 65 3.01 36.94 16.36
N ALA A 66 3.27 36.95 15.06
CA ALA A 66 3.01 38.07 14.17
C ALA A 66 2.35 37.62 12.86
N CYS A 67 1.45 38.46 12.33
CA CYS A 67 0.93 38.32 10.96
C CYS A 67 2.02 38.52 9.92
N TYR A 68 1.98 37.68 8.89
CA TYR A 68 2.78 37.90 7.69
C TYR A 68 2.54 39.29 7.09
N GLY A 69 3.61 39.97 6.67
CA GLY A 69 3.56 41.36 6.18
C GLY A 69 3.86 42.37 7.29
N GLY A 70 2.86 43.16 7.69
CA GLY A 70 3.04 44.36 8.53
C GLY A 70 3.67 44.10 9.90
N HIS A 71 3.11 43.18 10.69
CA HIS A 71 3.54 42.99 12.08
C HIS A 71 4.92 42.31 12.20
N ILE A 72 5.30 41.43 11.26
CA ILE A 72 6.66 40.89 11.18
C ILE A 72 7.67 42.00 10.91
N GLN A 73 7.37 42.90 9.96
CA GLN A 73 8.27 43.99 9.63
C GLN A 73 8.39 44.99 10.79
N GLU A 74 7.29 45.30 11.47
CA GLU A 74 7.29 46.14 12.66
C GLU A 74 8.14 45.55 13.79
N HIS A 75 7.90 44.28 14.15
CA HIS A 75 8.70 43.58 15.17
C HIS A 75 10.18 43.52 14.80
N SER A 76 10.48 43.25 13.52
CA SER A 76 11.86 43.23 13.02
C SER A 76 12.53 44.60 13.16
N LYS A 77 11.82 45.70 12.89
CA LYS A 77 12.35 47.07 13.03
C LYS A 77 12.61 47.44 14.49
N VAL A 78 11.67 47.12 15.38
CA VAL A 78 11.72 47.49 16.80
C VAL A 78 12.70 46.63 17.60
N LYS A 79 12.62 45.30 17.47
CA LYS A 79 13.41 44.35 18.28
C LYS A 79 14.67 43.85 17.59
N LYS A 80 14.89 44.18 16.31
CA LYS A 80 16.00 43.66 15.50
C LYS A 80 16.03 42.12 15.41
N HIS A 81 14.85 41.51 15.44
CA HIS A 81 14.68 40.07 15.24
C HIS A 81 14.24 39.79 13.80
N PHE A 82 15.03 39.02 13.05
CA PHE A 82 14.79 38.84 11.61
C PHE A 82 14.40 37.41 11.21
N LEU A 83 14.36 36.48 12.16
CA LEU A 83 14.09 35.07 11.88
C LEU A 83 12.80 34.63 12.54
N TYR A 84 11.95 33.97 11.75
CA TYR A 84 10.60 33.58 12.13
C TYR A 84 10.30 32.16 11.64
N VAL A 85 9.54 31.38 12.40
CA VAL A 85 9.00 30.09 11.98
C VAL A 85 7.57 30.29 11.51
N ASP A 86 7.27 29.86 10.29
CA ASP A 86 5.90 29.80 9.78
C ASP A 86 5.17 28.66 10.48
N LEU A 87 4.06 28.95 11.16
CA LEU A 87 3.32 27.95 11.92
C LEU A 87 2.54 26.97 11.03
N SER A 88 2.16 27.40 9.83
CA SER A 88 1.39 26.58 8.89
C SER A 88 2.26 25.58 8.13
N TYR A 89 3.54 25.90 7.89
CA TYR A 89 4.44 25.02 7.13
C TYR A 89 5.62 24.48 7.96
N GLY A 90 6.04 25.19 9.00
CA GLY A 90 7.21 24.88 9.82
C GLY A 90 8.53 25.40 9.26
N ASN A 91 8.50 26.07 8.10
CA ASN A 91 9.71 26.61 7.47
C ASN A 91 10.15 27.90 8.14
N VAL A 92 11.46 28.14 8.17
CA VAL A 92 12.01 29.40 8.70
C VAL A 92 11.97 30.47 7.62
N TYR A 93 11.39 31.61 7.93
CA TYR A 93 11.38 32.81 7.11
C TYR A 93 12.39 33.83 7.66
N CYS A 94 13.19 34.41 6.76
CA CYS A 94 14.10 35.51 7.09
C CYS A 94 13.56 36.83 6.55
N ALA A 95 13.22 37.75 7.45
CA ALA A 95 12.73 39.09 7.08
C ALA A 95 13.79 39.94 6.35
N GLN A 96 15.08 39.67 6.57
CA GLN A 96 16.17 40.41 5.91
C GLN A 96 16.45 39.90 4.49
N CYS A 97 16.37 38.58 4.27
CA CYS A 97 16.47 37.99 2.93
C CYS A 97 15.15 38.04 2.15
N GLN A 98 14.04 38.29 2.85
CA GLN A 98 12.67 38.19 2.35
C GLN A 98 12.36 36.84 1.68
N ASP A 99 12.94 35.77 2.21
CA ASP A 99 12.82 34.43 1.64
C ASP A 99 12.75 33.36 2.74
N TYR A 100 12.21 32.20 2.39
CA TYR A 100 12.20 31.01 3.21
C TYR A 100 13.53 30.29 3.12
N ILE A 101 14.01 29.79 4.26
CA ILE A 101 15.30 29.14 4.40
C ILE A 101 15.06 27.64 4.57
N TYR A 102 15.67 26.87 3.68
CA TYR A 102 15.71 25.42 3.75
C TYR A 102 17.06 24.96 4.29
N ASP A 103 17.13 24.75 5.62
CA ASP A 103 18.33 24.25 6.31
C ASP A 103 18.17 22.76 6.62
N ARG A 104 19.23 21.98 6.37
CA ARG A 104 19.20 20.51 6.53
C ARG A 104 18.98 20.11 7.99
N GLU A 105 19.66 20.75 8.94
CA GLU A 105 19.56 20.40 10.36
C GLU A 105 18.16 20.74 10.93
N LEU A 106 17.59 21.88 10.53
CA LEU A 106 16.22 22.23 10.91
C LEU A 106 15.17 21.28 10.30
N THR A 107 15.43 20.77 9.10
CA THR A 107 14.59 19.78 8.44
C THR A 107 14.63 18.43 9.16
N GLU A 108 15.82 17.98 9.58
CA GLU A 108 16.02 16.76 10.39
C GLU A 108 15.27 16.86 11.73
N ILE A 109 15.34 18.01 12.41
CA ILE A 109 14.60 18.27 13.65
C ILE A 109 13.08 18.21 13.42
N ALA A 110 12.59 18.87 12.38
CA ALA A 110 11.17 18.89 12.04
C ALA A 110 10.64 17.47 11.79
N MET A 111 11.41 16.65 11.07
CA MET A 111 11.08 15.25 10.79
C MET A 111 11.05 14.41 12.07
N SER A 112 12.04 14.57 12.96
CA SER A 112 12.08 13.87 14.25
C SER A 112 10.86 14.19 15.13
N HIS A 113 10.43 15.45 15.17
CA HIS A 113 9.23 15.82 15.93
C HIS A 113 7.95 15.24 15.34
N ARG A 114 7.80 15.22 14.01
CA ARG A 114 6.66 14.57 13.35
C ARG A 114 6.61 13.07 13.64
N LEU A 115 7.76 12.39 13.60
CA LEU A 115 7.86 10.97 13.95
C LEU A 115 7.43 10.69 15.39
N LYS A 116 7.84 11.54 16.34
CA LYS A 116 7.43 11.40 17.75
C LYS A 116 5.93 11.61 17.96
N GLU A 117 5.34 12.62 17.31
CA GLU A 117 3.89 12.88 17.38
C GLU A 117 3.07 11.77 16.71
N ALA A 118 3.53 11.25 15.57
CA ALA A 118 2.89 10.10 14.94
C ALA A 118 2.92 8.88 15.86
N LYS A 119 4.07 8.62 16.50
CA LYS A 119 4.24 7.54 17.48
C LYS A 119 3.34 7.71 18.71
N SER A 120 3.16 8.92 19.23
CA SER A 120 2.29 9.16 20.39
C SER A 120 0.81 8.99 20.07
N LEU A 121 0.41 9.26 18.83
CA LEU A 121 -0.98 9.10 18.35
C LEU A 121 -1.25 7.70 17.76
N GLY A 122 -0.27 6.81 17.72
CA GLY A 122 -0.40 5.51 17.04
C GLY A 122 -0.66 5.64 15.54
N MET A 123 -0.31 6.78 14.94
CA MET A 123 -0.52 7.06 13.53
C MET A 123 0.71 6.71 12.70
N CYS A 124 0.49 6.25 11.48
CA CYS A 124 1.54 6.01 10.50
C CYS A 124 2.15 7.33 9.99
N VAL A 125 3.47 7.35 9.75
CA VAL A 125 4.18 8.52 9.21
C VAL A 125 4.21 8.51 7.68
N PRO A 126 4.11 9.69 7.02
CA PRO A 126 4.33 9.81 5.59
C PRO A 126 5.74 9.35 5.21
N PHE A 127 5.86 8.66 4.06
CA PHE A 127 7.14 8.23 3.52
C PHE A 127 8.10 9.43 3.34
N THR A 128 9.32 9.29 3.87
CA THR A 128 10.43 10.21 3.64
C THR A 128 11.57 9.48 2.97
N PRO A 129 12.16 10.03 1.89
CA PRO A 129 13.33 9.42 1.26
C PRO A 129 14.45 9.23 2.28
N TRP A 130 15.06 8.04 2.30
CA TRP A 130 16.23 7.78 3.13
C TRP A 130 17.40 8.67 2.68
N ILE A 131 17.96 9.42 3.63
CA ILE A 131 19.15 10.24 3.41
C ILE A 131 20.27 9.65 4.29
N PRO A 132 21.32 9.05 3.69
CA PRO A 132 22.39 8.44 4.46
C PRO A 132 23.10 9.46 5.36
N ASN A 133 23.30 9.10 6.62
CA ASN A 133 24.19 9.86 7.50
C ASN A 133 25.67 9.70 7.07
N ASN A 134 26.59 10.48 7.65
CA ASN A 134 28.00 10.42 7.27
C ASN A 134 28.63 9.03 7.44
N ASN A 135 28.20 8.28 8.45
CA ASN A 135 28.71 6.94 8.73
C ASN A 135 28.17 5.91 7.72
N GLU A 136 26.89 5.99 7.40
CA GLU A 136 26.23 5.19 6.36
C GLU A 136 26.79 5.52 4.98
N ALA A 137 27.03 6.81 4.67
CA ALA A 137 27.68 7.22 3.44
C ALA A 137 29.11 6.64 3.34
N MET A 138 29.86 6.60 4.44
CA MET A 138 31.17 5.95 4.51
C MET A 138 31.08 4.42 4.38
N ALA A 139 30.10 3.78 5.02
CA ALA A 139 29.87 2.34 4.92
C ALA A 139 29.48 1.95 3.50
N LEU A 140 28.55 2.70 2.91
CA LEU A 140 28.20 2.61 1.50
C LEU A 140 29.46 2.71 0.68
N ARG A 141 30.31 3.74 0.86
CA ARG A 141 31.60 3.95 0.14
C ARG A 141 32.50 2.72 0.07
N ARG A 142 32.46 1.84 1.06
CA ARG A 142 33.26 0.59 1.11
C ARG A 142 32.66 -0.57 0.31
N LEU A 143 31.36 -0.53 -0.03
CA LEU A 143 30.72 -1.55 -0.86
C LEU A 143 31.22 -1.42 -2.31
N ARG A 144 31.96 -2.44 -2.78
CA ARG A 144 32.61 -2.51 -4.11
C ARG A 144 31.63 -2.71 -5.28
N LYS A 145 30.42 -3.19 -5.04
CA LYS A 145 29.40 -3.46 -6.06
C LYS A 145 28.21 -2.51 -5.93
N ARG A 146 28.44 -1.20 -6.08
CA ARG A 146 27.32 -0.26 -6.22
C ARG A 146 26.89 -0.17 -7.67
N ARG A 147 25.59 -0.23 -7.90
CA ARG A 147 24.99 0.10 -9.18
C ARG A 147 24.15 1.34 -8.99
N LEU A 148 24.46 2.39 -9.75
CA LEU A 148 23.60 3.56 -9.82
C LEU A 148 22.32 3.18 -10.57
N ILE A 149 21.17 3.34 -9.91
CA ILE A 149 19.88 3.17 -10.56
C ILE A 149 19.63 4.42 -11.41
N SER A 150 20.11 4.40 -12.65
CA SER A 150 19.87 5.49 -13.60
C SER A 150 18.39 5.58 -14.02
N PRO A 151 17.94 6.71 -14.58
CA PRO A 151 16.59 6.85 -15.11
C PRO A 151 16.20 5.79 -16.15
N HIS A 152 17.18 5.20 -16.85
CA HIS A 152 16.96 4.22 -17.93
C HIS A 152 17.18 2.76 -17.51
N THR A 153 17.30 2.46 -16.20
CA THR A 153 17.57 1.09 -15.76
C THR A 153 16.38 0.16 -15.92
N THR A 154 16.64 -1.00 -16.50
CA THR A 154 15.71 -2.14 -16.54
C THR A 154 15.90 -3.08 -15.34
N ILE A 155 16.42 -2.58 -14.21
CA ILE A 155 16.61 -3.39 -13.00
C ILE A 155 15.25 -3.86 -12.51
N GLY A 156 15.15 -5.14 -12.14
CA GLY A 156 13.90 -5.80 -11.78
C GLY A 156 13.11 -6.33 -12.99
N LEU A 157 13.47 -5.96 -14.23
CA LEU A 157 12.87 -6.53 -15.45
C LEU A 157 13.78 -7.62 -16.00
N ARG A 158 13.35 -8.88 -15.87
CA ARG A 158 14.10 -10.04 -16.35
C ARG A 158 13.13 -11.10 -16.87
N GLY A 159 13.34 -11.57 -18.09
CA GLY A 159 12.50 -12.61 -18.69
C GLY A 159 12.64 -13.94 -17.94
N LEU A 160 11.64 -14.80 -18.06
CA LEU A 160 11.61 -16.12 -17.46
C LEU A 160 11.54 -17.19 -18.56
N GLN A 161 12.42 -18.18 -18.52
CA GLN A 161 12.38 -19.28 -19.49
C GLN A 161 11.12 -20.13 -19.26
N ASN A 162 10.44 -20.47 -20.35
CA ASN A 162 9.34 -21.42 -20.31
C ASN A 162 9.92 -22.85 -20.35
N LEU A 163 9.54 -23.68 -19.39
CA LEU A 163 10.00 -25.08 -19.28
C LEU A 163 8.99 -26.08 -19.88
N GLY A 164 8.09 -25.60 -20.74
CA GLY A 164 7.04 -26.38 -21.39
C GLY A 164 5.69 -25.68 -21.22
N SER A 165 5.09 -25.86 -20.05
CA SER A 165 3.78 -25.32 -19.68
C SER A 165 3.85 -24.33 -18.52
N THR A 166 4.98 -23.64 -18.30
CA THR A 166 5.19 -22.84 -17.08
C THR A 166 4.78 -21.37 -17.20
N CYS A 167 4.03 -20.98 -18.23
CA CYS A 167 3.62 -19.59 -18.42
C CYS A 167 2.73 -19.07 -17.27
N PHE A 168 1.85 -19.93 -16.72
CA PHE A 168 1.03 -19.62 -15.55
C PHE A 168 1.88 -19.27 -14.31
N MET A 169 3.01 -19.97 -14.11
CA MET A 169 3.95 -19.65 -13.05
C MET A 169 4.70 -18.35 -13.36
N ASN A 170 5.17 -18.21 -14.59
CA ASN A 170 5.99 -17.07 -15.00
C ASN A 170 5.23 -15.75 -14.81
N CYS A 171 3.97 -15.66 -15.20
CA CYS A 171 3.18 -14.43 -15.05
C CYS A 171 2.93 -14.06 -13.57
N ILE A 172 2.68 -15.06 -12.70
CA ILE A 172 2.50 -14.83 -11.26
C ILE A 172 3.81 -14.40 -10.60
N VAL A 173 4.93 -15.05 -10.94
CA VAL A 173 6.24 -14.69 -10.38
C VAL A 173 6.64 -13.28 -10.80
N GLN A 174 6.42 -12.89 -12.06
CA GLN A 174 6.62 -11.51 -12.51
C GLN A 174 5.79 -10.53 -11.65
N THR A 175 4.52 -10.85 -11.43
CA THR A 175 3.63 -10.01 -10.63
C THR A 175 4.13 -9.85 -9.19
N LEU A 176 4.48 -10.94 -8.51
CA LEU A 176 4.98 -10.92 -7.12
C LEU A 176 6.31 -10.15 -7.00
N ILE A 177 7.22 -10.29 -7.97
CA ILE A 177 8.52 -9.58 -7.98
C ILE A 177 8.36 -8.07 -8.15
N HIS A 178 7.30 -7.66 -8.84
CA HIS A 178 6.95 -6.26 -9.06
C HIS A 178 6.09 -5.65 -7.95
N THR A 179 5.67 -6.43 -6.94
CA THR A 179 5.03 -5.92 -5.73
C THR A 179 6.05 -5.17 -4.86
N PRO A 180 5.93 -3.84 -4.67
CA PRO A 180 6.95 -3.03 -3.99
C PRO A 180 7.25 -3.47 -2.56
N LEU A 181 6.23 -3.84 -1.78
CA LEU A 181 6.39 -4.26 -0.39
C LEU A 181 7.12 -5.60 -0.25
N LEU A 182 6.83 -6.56 -1.14
CA LEU A 182 7.57 -7.82 -1.18
C LEU A 182 9.03 -7.56 -1.55
N ARG A 183 9.28 -6.73 -2.58
CA ARG A 183 10.63 -6.32 -2.96
C ARG A 183 11.41 -5.77 -1.77
N ASP A 184 10.83 -4.82 -1.04
CA ASP A 184 11.52 -4.16 0.08
C ASP A 184 11.75 -5.14 1.25
N TYR A 185 10.79 -6.03 1.52
CA TYR A 185 10.95 -7.08 2.53
C TYR A 185 12.09 -8.06 2.19
N PHE A 186 12.12 -8.58 0.96
CA PHE A 186 13.09 -9.60 0.55
C PHE A 186 14.49 -9.02 0.32
N LEU A 187 14.60 -7.84 -0.28
CA LEU A 187 15.90 -7.16 -0.45
C LEU A 187 16.45 -6.60 0.86
N GLY A 188 15.58 -6.33 1.85
CA GLY A 188 15.97 -5.96 3.21
C GLY A 188 16.43 -7.13 4.08
N GLU A 189 16.50 -8.35 3.54
CA GLU A 189 16.91 -9.58 4.25
C GLU A 189 16.14 -9.81 5.57
N LYS A 190 14.87 -9.38 5.64
CA LYS A 190 14.05 -9.49 6.86
C LYS A 190 13.67 -10.93 7.21
N HIS A 191 13.82 -11.88 6.29
CA HIS A 191 13.51 -13.30 6.54
C HIS A 191 14.65 -14.02 7.27
N LYS A 192 14.40 -14.46 8.51
CA LYS A 192 15.29 -15.34 9.27
C LYS A 192 14.81 -16.79 9.18
N CYS A 193 15.45 -17.58 8.32
CA CYS A 193 15.08 -18.98 8.13
C CYS A 193 15.51 -19.86 9.32
N LYS A 194 14.54 -20.47 10.01
CA LYS A 194 14.78 -21.46 11.08
C LYS A 194 14.75 -22.92 10.61
N ALA A 195 14.41 -23.17 9.34
CA ALA A 195 14.36 -24.53 8.80
C ALA A 195 15.77 -25.17 8.77
N GLN A 196 15.88 -26.41 9.26
CA GLN A 196 17.13 -27.19 9.30
C GLN A 196 17.80 -27.38 7.92
N SER A 197 17.08 -27.14 6.83
CA SER A 197 17.63 -27.09 5.47
C SER A 197 17.08 -25.88 4.70
N SER A 198 17.93 -24.88 4.46
CA SER A 198 17.60 -23.68 3.68
C SER A 198 17.19 -23.99 2.24
N GLY A 199 17.54 -25.18 1.72
CA GLY A 199 17.16 -25.66 0.40
C GLY A 199 15.71 -26.08 0.23
N LYS A 200 14.91 -26.19 1.31
CA LYS A 200 13.47 -26.52 1.26
C LYS A 200 12.56 -25.33 1.57
N CYS A 201 13.13 -24.18 1.94
CA CYS A 201 12.35 -23.02 2.30
C CYS A 201 11.98 -22.19 1.05
N LEU A 202 10.70 -22.18 0.69
CA LEU A 202 10.19 -21.32 -0.38
C LEU A 202 10.53 -19.83 -0.19
N VAL A 203 10.45 -19.32 1.05
CA VAL A 203 10.74 -17.91 1.36
C VAL A 203 12.22 -17.57 1.09
N CYS A 204 13.14 -18.49 1.38
CA CYS A 204 14.56 -18.34 1.01
C CYS A 204 14.77 -18.36 -0.50
N GLU A 205 14.06 -19.21 -1.23
CA GLU A 205 14.17 -19.26 -2.69
C GLU A 205 13.61 -17.99 -3.33
N VAL A 206 12.45 -17.50 -2.87
CA VAL A 206 11.89 -16.22 -3.31
C VAL A 206 12.86 -15.08 -3.00
N SER A 207 13.48 -15.05 -1.82
CA SER A 207 14.52 -14.07 -1.50
C SER A 207 15.69 -14.08 -2.51
N LYS A 208 16.19 -15.27 -2.86
CA LYS A 208 17.22 -15.41 -3.92
C LYS A 208 16.71 -14.97 -5.28
N LEU A 209 15.45 -15.24 -5.63
CA LEU A 209 14.85 -14.76 -6.87
C LEU A 209 14.83 -13.23 -6.92
N PHE A 210 14.45 -12.55 -5.83
CA PHE A 210 14.56 -11.09 -5.74
C PHE A 210 16.00 -10.62 -5.94
N GLN A 211 16.99 -11.25 -5.28
CA GLN A 211 18.39 -10.90 -5.49
C GLN A 211 18.84 -11.10 -6.94
N GLU A 212 18.42 -12.19 -7.61
CA GLU A 212 18.74 -12.50 -8.99
C GLU A 212 18.09 -11.53 -10.00
N PHE A 213 16.82 -11.14 -9.79
CA PHE A 213 16.11 -10.17 -10.61
C PHE A 213 16.69 -8.76 -10.48
N TYR A 214 17.10 -8.38 -9.27
CA TYR A 214 17.67 -7.06 -8.97
C TYR A 214 19.19 -7.01 -9.06
N SER A 215 19.87 -8.13 -9.35
CA SER A 215 21.30 -8.20 -9.67
C SER A 215 21.66 -7.36 -10.89
N GLY A 216 20.69 -7.15 -11.78
CA GLY A 216 20.80 -6.46 -13.08
C GLY A 216 21.45 -7.30 -14.17
N ALA A 217 21.38 -8.63 -14.07
CA ALA A 217 21.52 -9.52 -15.21
C ALA A 217 20.29 -9.42 -16.13
N LYS A 218 20.50 -9.48 -17.45
CA LYS A 218 19.42 -9.42 -18.46
C LYS A 218 19.06 -10.79 -19.05
N THR A 219 19.88 -11.81 -18.80
CA THR A 219 19.64 -13.16 -19.31
C THR A 219 18.36 -13.73 -18.68
N PRO A 220 17.46 -14.36 -19.44
CA PRO A 220 16.26 -14.94 -18.87
C PRO A 220 16.58 -15.97 -17.78
N LEU A 221 15.79 -16.00 -16.71
CA LEU A 221 15.99 -16.88 -15.56
C LEU A 221 15.13 -18.15 -15.68
N THR A 222 15.65 -19.28 -15.24
CA THR A 222 14.94 -20.55 -15.21
C THR A 222 14.48 -20.89 -13.79
N LEU A 223 13.18 -20.98 -13.57
CA LEU A 223 12.56 -21.16 -12.25
C LEU A 223 12.44 -22.62 -11.77
N HIS A 224 13.38 -23.48 -12.16
CA HIS A 224 13.35 -24.92 -11.84
C HIS A 224 13.28 -25.23 -10.33
N ARG A 225 13.98 -24.45 -9.49
CA ARG A 225 13.96 -24.63 -8.03
C ARG A 225 12.63 -24.24 -7.41
N LEU A 226 12.07 -23.10 -7.83
CA LEU A 226 10.77 -22.63 -7.37
C LEU A 226 9.69 -23.66 -7.72
N LEU A 227 9.68 -24.12 -8.97
CA LEU A 227 8.77 -25.14 -9.47
C LEU A 227 8.85 -26.42 -8.63
N HIS A 228 10.07 -26.93 -8.40
CA HIS A 228 10.29 -28.13 -7.60
C HIS A 228 9.79 -27.98 -6.15
N LEU A 229 10.02 -26.83 -5.52
CA LEU A 229 9.55 -26.56 -4.16
C LEU A 229 8.02 -26.51 -4.10
N ILE A 230 7.39 -25.81 -5.03
CA ILE A 230 5.92 -25.70 -5.07
C ILE A 230 5.30 -27.08 -5.31
N TRP A 231 5.80 -27.86 -6.27
CA TRP A 231 5.32 -29.23 -6.50
C TRP A 231 5.46 -30.15 -5.28
N THR A 232 6.51 -29.96 -4.48
CA THR A 232 6.71 -30.74 -3.25
C THR A 232 5.69 -30.39 -2.17
N HIS A 233 5.31 -29.11 -2.07
CA HIS A 233 4.42 -28.58 -1.02
C HIS A 233 2.94 -28.47 -1.43
N ALA A 234 2.65 -28.45 -2.73
CA ALA A 234 1.33 -28.35 -3.35
C ALA A 234 1.23 -29.40 -4.48
N ARG A 235 1.03 -30.67 -4.08
CA ARG A 235 1.07 -31.81 -5.01
C ARG A 235 -0.02 -31.80 -6.09
N HIS A 236 -1.13 -31.09 -5.87
CA HIS A 236 -2.20 -30.97 -6.88
C HIS A 236 -1.75 -30.15 -8.10
N LEU A 237 -0.78 -29.24 -7.94
CA LEU A 237 -0.14 -28.49 -9.02
C LEU A 237 1.09 -29.20 -9.60
N ALA A 238 1.43 -30.38 -9.09
CA ALA A 238 2.61 -31.12 -9.54
C ALA A 238 2.30 -31.86 -10.84
N GLY A 239 2.92 -31.42 -11.93
CA GLY A 239 2.75 -32.02 -13.26
C GLY A 239 3.29 -31.11 -14.35
N TYR A 240 3.48 -31.67 -15.54
CA TYR A 240 3.89 -30.89 -16.74
C TYR A 240 2.68 -30.29 -17.49
N GLU A 241 1.48 -30.49 -16.96
CA GLU A 241 0.23 -30.02 -17.54
C GLU A 241 0.05 -28.51 -17.35
N GLN A 242 -0.78 -27.91 -18.18
CA GLN A 242 -1.19 -26.52 -18.01
C GLN A 242 -2.05 -26.41 -16.75
N GLN A 243 -1.85 -25.34 -15.98
CA GLN A 243 -2.55 -25.10 -14.71
C GLN A 243 -3.10 -23.68 -14.69
N ASP A 244 -4.09 -23.45 -13.84
CA ASP A 244 -4.67 -22.13 -13.68
C ASP A 244 -3.74 -21.19 -12.88
N ALA A 245 -3.55 -19.97 -13.39
CA ALA A 245 -2.69 -18.97 -12.74
C ALA A 245 -3.22 -18.49 -11.37
N HIS A 246 -4.55 -18.45 -11.18
CA HIS A 246 -5.18 -18.13 -9.90
C HIS A 246 -4.90 -19.21 -8.87
N GLU A 247 -5.10 -20.48 -9.22
CA GLU A 247 -4.81 -21.60 -8.33
C GLU A 247 -3.33 -21.62 -7.92
N PHE A 248 -2.43 -21.40 -8.87
CA PHE A 248 -1.00 -21.27 -8.58
C PHE A 248 -0.67 -20.08 -7.67
N LEU A 249 -1.32 -18.93 -7.85
CA LEU A 249 -1.16 -17.77 -6.96
C LEU A 249 -1.54 -18.12 -5.53
N ILE A 250 -2.74 -18.67 -5.32
CA ILE A 250 -3.26 -19.00 -3.98
C ILE A 250 -2.39 -20.07 -3.32
N ALA A 251 -2.00 -21.12 -4.05
CA ALA A 251 -1.10 -22.14 -3.52
C ALA A 251 0.28 -21.55 -3.16
N THR A 252 0.81 -20.63 -3.97
CA THR A 252 2.09 -19.98 -3.67
C THR A 252 2.00 -19.12 -2.42
N LEU A 253 0.93 -18.32 -2.27
CA LEU A 253 0.69 -17.49 -1.08
C LEU A 253 0.51 -18.36 0.17
N ASP A 254 -0.18 -19.49 0.07
CA ASP A 254 -0.34 -20.46 1.18
C ASP A 254 1.00 -21.05 1.64
N VAL A 255 1.81 -21.53 0.70
CA VAL A 255 3.13 -22.11 1.03
C VAL A 255 4.04 -21.03 1.64
N LEU A 256 4.01 -19.80 1.10
CA LEU A 256 4.76 -18.68 1.66
C LEU A 256 4.29 -18.34 3.08
N HIS A 257 2.98 -18.24 3.30
CA HIS A 257 2.38 -17.98 4.61
C HIS A 257 2.84 -19.05 5.63
N ARG A 258 2.69 -20.34 5.31
CA ARG A 258 3.12 -21.46 6.18
C ARG A 258 4.62 -21.42 6.49
N HIS A 259 5.46 -21.15 5.50
CA HIS A 259 6.92 -21.11 5.68
C HIS A 259 7.37 -19.85 6.45
N CYS A 260 6.62 -18.76 6.41
CA CYS A 260 6.83 -17.62 7.29
C CYS A 260 6.43 -17.93 8.74
N MET A 261 5.32 -18.66 8.95
CA MET A 261 4.84 -19.04 10.29
C MET A 261 5.81 -19.97 11.03
N ASN A 262 6.39 -20.96 10.34
CA ASN A 262 7.35 -21.91 10.93
C ASN A 262 8.65 -21.24 11.44
N GLY A 263 8.86 -19.94 11.23
CA GLY A 263 9.96 -19.15 11.77
C GLY A 263 9.64 -18.38 13.07
N VAL A 264 8.35 -18.28 13.45
CA VAL A 264 7.90 -17.58 14.67
C VAL A 264 7.76 -18.63 15.76
N GLU A 265 8.59 -18.52 16.81
CA GLU A 265 8.37 -19.34 18.01
C GLU A 265 7.04 -18.96 18.63
N ASP A 266 6.32 -19.99 19.08
CA ASP A 266 5.11 -19.90 19.90
C ASP A 266 5.47 -19.25 21.25
N ASN A 267 5.68 -17.94 21.25
CA ASN A 267 5.89 -17.13 22.45
C ASN A 267 4.57 -16.87 23.20
N GLY A 268 3.56 -17.73 23.04
CA GLY A 268 2.32 -17.63 23.82
C GLY A 268 1.50 -16.35 23.58
N GLU A 269 1.88 -15.51 22.61
CA GLU A 269 1.02 -14.46 22.09
C GLU A 269 -0.06 -15.14 21.25
N LYS A 270 -1.11 -15.57 21.95
CA LYS A 270 -2.38 -15.94 21.35
C LYS A 270 -2.72 -14.90 20.29
N LYS A 271 -2.95 -15.37 19.05
CA LYS A 271 -3.48 -14.57 17.93
C LYS A 271 -4.59 -13.65 18.45
N GLU A 272 -4.31 -12.37 18.67
CA GLU A 272 -5.39 -11.40 18.79
C GLU A 272 -6.11 -11.37 17.43
N ASN A 273 -7.38 -11.77 17.41
CA ASN A 273 -8.26 -11.77 16.23
C ASN A 273 -7.87 -12.66 15.04
N GLY A 274 -7.05 -13.70 15.23
CA GLY A 274 -6.84 -14.74 14.21
C GLY A 274 -5.95 -14.35 13.01
N ARG A 275 -5.32 -13.16 13.01
CA ARG A 275 -4.43 -12.68 11.93
C ARG A 275 -2.97 -13.10 12.18
N CYS A 276 -2.23 -13.52 11.14
CA CYS A 276 -0.79 -13.78 11.24
C CYS A 276 0.01 -12.49 11.01
N ASN A 277 1.13 -12.34 11.71
CA ASN A 277 2.07 -11.23 11.50
C ASN A 277 3.09 -11.50 10.37
N CYS A 278 2.78 -12.40 9.43
CA CYS A 278 3.68 -12.70 8.31
C CYS A 278 3.53 -11.66 7.20
N ILE A 279 4.56 -11.53 6.36
CA ILE A 279 4.56 -10.57 5.25
C ILE A 279 3.42 -10.79 4.26
N ILE A 280 2.96 -12.04 4.09
CA ILE A 280 1.84 -12.37 3.22
C ILE A 280 0.53 -11.81 3.80
N ASP A 281 0.29 -12.02 5.08
CA ASP A 281 -0.92 -11.54 5.74
C ASP A 281 -0.94 -10.01 5.85
N GLN A 282 0.20 -9.38 6.12
CA GLN A 282 0.30 -7.93 6.16
C GLN A 282 -0.01 -7.27 4.80
N ILE A 283 0.34 -7.94 3.69
CA ILE A 283 0.21 -7.35 2.35
C ILE A 283 -1.12 -7.71 1.68
N PHE A 284 -1.50 -8.99 1.69
CA PHE A 284 -2.59 -9.53 0.87
C PHE A 284 -3.86 -9.83 1.67
N THR A 285 -3.80 -9.94 2.99
CA THR A 285 -5.00 -10.32 3.77
C THR A 285 -5.93 -9.14 3.98
N GLY A 286 -7.12 -9.23 3.39
CA GLY A 286 -8.28 -8.40 3.71
C GLY A 286 -9.26 -9.12 4.62
N GLY A 287 -10.33 -8.42 5.01
CA GLY A 287 -11.43 -8.95 5.83
C GLY A 287 -12.76 -8.70 5.13
N LEU A 288 -13.45 -9.79 4.78
CA LEU A 288 -14.76 -9.75 4.16
C LEU A 288 -15.84 -9.96 5.22
N ARG A 289 -16.75 -9.00 5.34
CA ARG A 289 -17.90 -9.08 6.22
C ARG A 289 -19.09 -9.68 5.48
N SER A 290 -19.59 -10.81 5.99
CA SER A 290 -20.82 -11.45 5.52
C SER A 290 -21.95 -11.21 6.53
N ASP A 291 -22.93 -10.40 6.14
CA ASP A 291 -24.13 -10.14 6.92
C ASP A 291 -25.30 -10.99 6.39
N VAL A 292 -25.92 -11.76 7.28
CA VAL A 292 -27.14 -12.52 7.01
C VAL A 292 -28.28 -11.90 7.80
N VAL A 293 -29.27 -11.34 7.11
CA VAL A 293 -30.42 -10.68 7.72
C VAL A 293 -31.66 -11.55 7.56
N CYS A 294 -32.29 -11.90 8.68
CA CYS A 294 -33.54 -12.64 8.69
C CYS A 294 -34.68 -11.74 8.19
N THR A 295 -35.46 -12.19 7.20
CA THR A 295 -36.56 -11.37 6.65
C THR A 295 -37.76 -11.25 7.60
N SER A 296 -37.88 -12.13 8.60
CA SER A 296 -39.02 -12.13 9.53
C SER A 296 -38.80 -11.29 10.79
N CYS A 297 -37.58 -11.26 11.34
CA CYS A 297 -37.29 -10.55 12.59
C CYS A 297 -36.21 -9.47 12.46
N HIS A 298 -35.64 -9.30 11.26
CA HIS A 298 -34.55 -8.37 10.96
C HIS A 298 -33.29 -8.56 11.84
N GLY A 299 -33.16 -9.71 12.52
CA GLY A 299 -31.94 -10.07 13.23
C GLY A 299 -30.79 -10.29 12.25
N VAL A 300 -29.65 -9.67 12.55
CA VAL A 300 -28.44 -9.72 11.73
C VAL A 300 -27.44 -10.69 12.35
N SER A 301 -26.91 -11.58 11.53
CA SER A 301 -25.77 -12.44 11.87
C SER A 301 -24.58 -12.01 11.02
N THR A 302 -23.51 -11.55 11.66
CA THR A 302 -22.30 -11.05 10.98
C THR A 302 -21.15 -12.04 11.18
N THR A 303 -20.48 -12.42 10.09
CA THR A 303 -19.20 -13.14 10.12
C THR A 303 -18.14 -12.32 9.39
N ILE A 304 -16.89 -12.37 9.85
CA ILE A 304 -15.76 -11.70 9.19
C ILE A 304 -14.78 -12.78 8.78
N ASP A 305 -14.62 -12.97 7.47
CA ASP A 305 -13.78 -14.00 6.87
C ASP A 305 -12.55 -13.36 6.22
N PRO A 306 -11.32 -13.82 6.53
CA PRO A 306 -10.13 -13.32 5.86
C PRO A 306 -10.08 -13.78 4.41
N PHE A 307 -9.48 -12.97 3.52
CA PHE A 307 -9.29 -13.31 2.11
C PHE A 307 -7.93 -12.81 1.59
N TRP A 308 -7.36 -13.47 0.58
CA TRP A 308 -6.19 -13.00 -0.16
C TRP A 308 -6.53 -12.41 -1.54
N ASP A 309 -7.67 -12.80 -2.08
CA ASP A 309 -8.19 -12.33 -3.35
C ASP A 309 -9.71 -12.16 -3.31
N ILE A 310 -10.24 -11.40 -4.27
CA ILE A 310 -11.68 -11.27 -4.50
C ILE A 310 -11.98 -11.81 -5.89
N SER A 311 -12.66 -12.95 -5.93
CA SER A 311 -13.07 -13.60 -7.17
C SER A 311 -14.46 -13.09 -7.61
N LEU A 312 -14.51 -12.36 -8.72
CA LEU A 312 -15.66 -11.63 -9.24
C LEU A 312 -16.30 -12.34 -10.43
N ASP A 313 -17.63 -12.43 -10.43
CA ASP A 313 -18.39 -13.05 -11.51
C ASP A 313 -18.52 -12.08 -12.71
N VAL A 314 -18.21 -12.57 -13.91
CA VAL A 314 -18.28 -11.80 -15.16
C VAL A 314 -19.42 -12.34 -16.02
N ALA A 315 -20.58 -11.67 -16.01
CA ALA A 315 -21.74 -12.12 -16.79
C ALA A 315 -21.87 -11.47 -18.19
N GLY A 316 -20.95 -10.57 -18.56
CA GLY A 316 -21.00 -9.84 -19.82
C GLY A 316 -20.06 -8.62 -19.82
N PRO A 317 -20.10 -7.78 -20.87
CA PRO A 317 -19.33 -6.56 -20.91
C PRO A 317 -19.71 -5.63 -19.76
N GLY A 318 -18.73 -5.01 -19.14
CA GLY A 318 -18.95 -4.14 -18.00
C GLY A 318 -17.66 -3.56 -17.46
N SER A 319 -17.70 -3.07 -16.22
CA SER A 319 -16.53 -2.54 -15.54
C SER A 319 -16.21 -3.31 -14.25
N LEU A 320 -14.98 -3.21 -13.79
CA LEU A 320 -14.54 -3.79 -12.51
C LEU A 320 -15.39 -3.29 -11.35
N GLU A 321 -15.73 -2.00 -11.34
CA GLU A 321 -16.59 -1.36 -10.36
C GLU A 321 -17.99 -1.98 -10.37
N ALA A 322 -18.59 -2.19 -11.55
CA ALA A 322 -19.89 -2.86 -11.66
C ALA A 322 -19.85 -4.31 -11.17
N CYS A 323 -18.74 -5.02 -11.36
CA CYS A 323 -18.51 -6.35 -10.79
C CYS A 323 -18.42 -6.31 -9.26
N LEU A 324 -17.72 -5.32 -8.69
CA LEU A 324 -17.61 -5.11 -7.25
C LEU A 324 -18.96 -4.71 -6.63
N GLU A 325 -19.71 -3.83 -7.26
CA GLU A 325 -21.06 -3.45 -6.84
C GLU A 325 -21.95 -4.69 -6.74
N ARG A 326 -21.93 -5.55 -7.78
CA ARG A 326 -22.68 -6.81 -7.78
C ARG A 326 -22.23 -7.76 -6.68
N PHE A 327 -20.92 -7.89 -6.48
CA PHE A 327 -20.35 -8.72 -5.41
C PHE A 327 -20.79 -8.24 -4.02
N THR A 328 -20.91 -6.94 -3.82
CA THR A 328 -21.35 -6.35 -2.53
C THR A 328 -22.87 -6.17 -2.39
N ARG A 329 -23.65 -6.54 -3.41
CA ARG A 329 -25.10 -6.37 -3.40
C ARG A 329 -25.76 -7.42 -2.50
N ALA A 330 -26.79 -7.02 -1.76
CA ALA A 330 -27.61 -7.97 -1.02
C ALA A 330 -28.32 -8.93 -1.99
N GLU A 331 -28.23 -10.23 -1.72
CA GLU A 331 -28.92 -11.28 -2.45
C GLU A 331 -29.91 -12.02 -1.55
N HIS A 332 -31.05 -12.39 -2.11
CA HIS A 332 -32.03 -13.23 -1.42
C HIS A 332 -31.67 -14.70 -1.64
N LEU A 333 -31.44 -15.45 -0.56
CA LEU A 333 -31.02 -16.86 -0.63
C LEU A 333 -32.13 -17.79 -1.15
N GLY A 334 -33.38 -17.30 -1.23
CA GLY A 334 -34.53 -18.03 -1.74
C GLY A 334 -35.04 -19.13 -0.80
N SER A 335 -36.11 -19.81 -1.24
CA SER A 335 -36.83 -20.80 -0.41
C SER A 335 -36.06 -22.11 -0.19
N ALA A 336 -35.07 -22.41 -1.04
CA ALA A 336 -34.27 -23.64 -0.99
C ALA A 336 -33.11 -23.57 0.02
N ALA A 337 -32.61 -22.38 0.33
CA ALA A 337 -31.47 -22.17 1.24
C ALA A 337 -31.88 -21.41 2.52
N LYS A 338 -32.97 -21.87 3.17
CA LYS A 338 -33.42 -21.29 4.44
C LYS A 338 -32.38 -21.48 5.53
N ILE A 339 -32.09 -20.42 6.29
CA ILE A 339 -31.13 -20.45 7.39
C ILE A 339 -31.89 -20.50 8.72
N LYS A 340 -31.40 -21.30 9.66
CA LYS A 340 -31.94 -21.32 11.02
C LYS A 340 -31.57 -20.02 11.74
N CYS A 341 -32.55 -19.13 11.91
CA CYS A 341 -32.35 -17.88 12.62
C CYS A 341 -32.17 -18.13 14.12
N SER A 342 -31.13 -17.56 14.74
CA SER A 342 -30.87 -17.66 16.19
C SER A 342 -31.97 -16.99 17.03
N ASN A 343 -32.51 -15.87 16.55
CA ASN A 343 -33.55 -15.12 17.26
C ASN A 343 -34.94 -15.79 17.14
N CYS A 344 -35.33 -16.20 15.92
CA CYS A 344 -36.61 -16.90 15.71
C CYS A 344 -36.58 -18.39 16.06
N ARG A 345 -35.39 -18.97 16.22
CA ARG A 345 -35.14 -20.42 16.38
C ARG A 345 -35.76 -21.32 15.31
N ALA A 346 -36.08 -20.76 14.14
CA ALA A 346 -36.75 -21.42 13.02
C ALA A 346 -36.01 -21.16 11.71
N TYR A 347 -36.22 -22.03 10.72
CA TYR A 347 -35.70 -21.85 9.36
C TYR A 347 -36.49 -20.75 8.64
N ARG A 348 -35.81 -19.64 8.37
CA ARG A 348 -36.38 -18.47 7.70
C ARG A 348 -35.63 -18.19 6.42
N GLU A 349 -36.31 -17.49 5.54
CA GLU A 349 -35.64 -16.86 4.42
C GLU A 349 -34.80 -15.69 4.95
N SER A 350 -33.63 -15.52 4.35
CA SER A 350 -32.68 -14.51 4.76
C SER A 350 -32.03 -13.90 3.52
N THR A 351 -31.68 -12.63 3.63
CA THR A 351 -30.81 -11.97 2.65
C THR A 351 -29.37 -12.08 3.12
N LYS A 352 -28.46 -12.43 2.21
CA LYS A 352 -27.02 -12.45 2.46
C LYS A 352 -26.39 -11.27 1.74
N GLN A 353 -25.41 -10.63 2.37
CA GLN A 353 -24.66 -9.56 1.75
C GLN A 353 -23.20 -9.59 2.18
N LEU A 354 -22.31 -9.36 1.22
CA LEU A 354 -20.87 -9.27 1.44
C LEU A 354 -20.44 -7.80 1.37
N THR A 355 -19.58 -7.36 2.28
CA THR A 355 -18.97 -6.01 2.26
C THR A 355 -17.52 -6.10 2.74
N LEU A 356 -16.70 -5.11 2.41
CA LEU A 356 -15.30 -5.11 2.84
C LEU A 356 -15.19 -4.46 4.22
N GLU A 357 -14.70 -5.20 5.22
CA GLU A 357 -14.45 -4.66 6.57
C GLU A 357 -13.06 -4.05 6.66
N THR A 358 -12.06 -4.73 6.11
CA THR A 358 -10.67 -4.25 6.06
C THR A 358 -10.06 -4.55 4.70
N LEU A 359 -9.40 -3.56 4.09
CA LEU A 359 -8.75 -3.71 2.78
C LEU A 359 -7.30 -4.19 2.91
N PRO A 360 -6.82 -5.08 2.03
CA PRO A 360 -5.42 -5.47 1.97
C PRO A 360 -4.58 -4.35 1.36
N ILE A 361 -3.28 -4.29 1.65
CA ILE A 361 -2.40 -3.30 1.02
C ILE A 361 -2.29 -3.55 -0.50
N VAL A 362 -2.27 -4.83 -0.89
CA VAL A 362 -2.35 -5.27 -2.28
C VAL A 362 -3.65 -6.02 -2.48
N ALA A 363 -4.57 -5.42 -3.25
CA ALA A 363 -5.81 -6.05 -3.65
C ALA A 363 -5.59 -6.88 -4.92
N SER A 364 -5.93 -8.16 -4.83
CA SER A 364 -5.90 -9.09 -5.96
C SER A 364 -7.34 -9.40 -6.38
N PHE A 365 -7.70 -9.05 -7.61
CA PHE A 365 -9.00 -9.38 -8.18
C PHE A 365 -8.86 -10.48 -9.21
N HIS A 366 -9.69 -11.51 -9.07
CA HIS A 366 -9.79 -12.59 -10.04
C HIS A 366 -11.11 -12.45 -10.79
N LEU A 367 -11.04 -12.24 -12.11
CA LEU A 367 -12.22 -12.23 -12.96
C LEU A 367 -12.54 -13.66 -13.37
N LYS A 368 -13.64 -14.23 -12.84
CA LYS A 368 -14.07 -15.60 -13.13
C LYS A 368 -14.57 -15.69 -14.57
N ARG A 369 -13.63 -15.95 -15.48
CA ARG A 369 -13.88 -16.07 -16.92
C ARG A 369 -14.18 -17.49 -17.37
N PHE A 370 -14.20 -18.44 -16.46
CA PHE A 370 -14.45 -19.85 -16.76
C PHE A 370 -15.73 -20.28 -16.08
N GLU A 371 -16.73 -20.62 -16.89
CA GLU A 371 -18.02 -21.10 -16.41
C GLU A 371 -18.10 -22.60 -16.70
N HIS A 372 -18.26 -23.40 -15.63
CA HIS A 372 -18.48 -24.84 -15.71
C HIS A 372 -19.97 -25.10 -15.56
N SER A 373 -20.67 -25.26 -16.68
CA SER A 373 -22.09 -25.63 -16.69
C SER A 373 -22.22 -27.11 -17.02
N SER A 374 -23.28 -27.76 -16.53
CA SER A 374 -23.53 -29.20 -16.72
C SER A 374 -23.62 -29.67 -18.18
N GLN A 375 -23.62 -28.74 -19.14
CA GLN A 375 -23.73 -29.02 -20.58
C GLN A 375 -22.53 -28.51 -21.40
N ILE A 376 -21.90 -27.39 -21.03
CA ILE A 376 -20.81 -26.77 -21.80
C ILE A 376 -19.90 -25.99 -20.86
N ASP A 377 -18.60 -26.21 -20.98
CA ASP A 377 -17.58 -25.33 -20.40
C ASP A 377 -17.27 -24.20 -21.38
N ARG A 378 -17.35 -22.95 -20.92
CA ARG A 378 -17.11 -21.80 -21.79
C ARG A 378 -16.20 -20.77 -21.15
N LYS A 379 -15.25 -20.27 -21.94
CA LYS A 379 -14.49 -19.06 -21.63
C LYS A 379 -15.31 -17.82 -21.95
N ILE A 380 -15.40 -16.91 -20.98
CA ILE A 380 -16.03 -15.59 -21.10
C ILE A 380 -14.98 -14.58 -21.57
N SER A 381 -14.90 -14.40 -22.88
CA SER A 381 -14.07 -13.37 -23.53
C SER A 381 -14.72 -11.98 -23.54
N ALA A 382 -15.75 -11.75 -22.72
CA ALA A 382 -16.38 -10.44 -22.61
C ALA A 382 -15.38 -9.41 -22.07
N PHE A 383 -15.30 -8.25 -22.73
CA PHE A 383 -14.43 -7.16 -22.28
C PHE A 383 -14.92 -6.58 -20.95
N VAL A 384 -14.03 -6.51 -19.97
CA VAL A 384 -14.29 -5.87 -18.67
C VAL A 384 -13.30 -4.73 -18.53
N SER A 385 -13.79 -3.50 -18.54
CA SER A 385 -12.95 -2.33 -18.32
C SER A 385 -12.52 -2.25 -16.86
N PHE A 386 -11.24 -2.05 -16.61
CA PHE A 386 -10.72 -1.79 -15.27
C PHE A 386 -9.92 -0.49 -15.28
N PRO A 387 -10.04 0.36 -14.25
CA PRO A 387 -9.38 1.65 -14.25
C PRO A 387 -7.90 1.54 -13.83
N ALA A 388 -7.09 2.54 -14.16
CA ALA A 388 -5.72 2.62 -13.62
C ALA A 388 -5.70 2.95 -12.12
N GLU A 389 -6.69 3.69 -11.64
CA GLU A 389 -6.89 4.09 -10.25
C GLU A 389 -8.31 3.68 -9.83
N LEU A 390 -8.43 2.97 -8.71
CA LEU A 390 -9.67 2.40 -8.20
C LEU A 390 -9.95 2.94 -6.79
N ASP A 391 -11.14 3.46 -6.56
CA ASP A 391 -11.59 3.84 -5.21
C ASP A 391 -12.41 2.70 -4.60
N MET A 392 -11.93 2.16 -3.47
CA MET A 392 -12.58 1.05 -2.77
C MET A 392 -13.57 1.53 -1.69
N THR A 393 -13.63 2.83 -1.41
CA THR A 393 -14.51 3.42 -0.39
C THR A 393 -15.97 2.99 -0.51
N PRO A 394 -16.60 2.97 -1.72
CA PRO A 394 -18.02 2.61 -1.86
C PRO A 394 -18.37 1.20 -1.38
N PHE A 395 -17.39 0.29 -1.41
CA PHE A 395 -17.57 -1.14 -1.10
C PHE A 395 -17.30 -1.49 0.38
N MET A 396 -16.92 -0.49 1.18
CA MET A 396 -16.62 -0.65 2.60
C MET A 396 -17.88 -0.72 3.46
N SER A 397 -17.86 -1.58 4.48
CA SER A 397 -18.93 -1.72 5.46
C SER A 397 -19.14 -0.43 6.29
N SER A 398 -18.07 0.35 6.51
CA SER A 398 -18.09 1.63 7.23
C SER A 398 -18.75 2.74 6.42
N HIS A 399 -18.41 2.86 5.13
CA HIS A 399 -19.03 3.82 4.21
C HIS A 399 -20.54 3.62 4.14
N ARG A 400 -20.98 2.37 3.99
CA ARG A 400 -22.41 2.06 3.98
C ARG A 400 -23.11 2.44 5.29
N ARG A 401 -22.53 2.09 6.43
CA ARG A 401 -23.06 2.49 7.75
C ARG A 401 -23.18 4.02 7.86
N ALA A 402 -22.22 4.76 7.31
CA ALA A 402 -22.26 6.21 7.29
C ALA A 402 -23.38 6.75 6.38
N VAL A 403 -23.61 6.16 5.20
CA VAL A 403 -24.72 6.53 4.31
C VAL A 403 -26.07 6.26 4.96
N GLU A 404 -26.26 5.07 5.55
CA GLU A 404 -27.50 4.69 6.26
C GLU A 404 -27.75 5.57 7.51
N ALA A 405 -26.70 6.08 8.16
CA ALA A 405 -26.79 6.98 9.29
C ALA A 405 -27.03 8.45 8.90
N ALA A 406 -26.53 8.88 7.73
CA ALA A 406 -26.76 10.21 7.18
C ALA A 406 -28.24 10.42 6.81
N ASP A 407 -28.91 9.40 6.26
CA ASP A 407 -30.37 9.41 6.05
C ASP A 407 -31.16 9.51 7.37
N ASN A 408 -30.53 9.20 8.51
CA ASN A 408 -31.12 9.24 9.85
C ASN A 408 -30.60 10.41 10.73
N ASN A 409 -29.99 11.45 10.13
CA ASN A 409 -29.46 12.65 10.82
C ASN A 409 -28.40 12.39 11.92
N ASN A 410 -27.76 11.23 11.94
CA ASN A 410 -26.72 10.88 12.92
C ASN A 410 -25.39 10.55 12.21
N ALA A 411 -24.83 11.50 11.46
CA ALA A 411 -23.55 11.30 10.79
C ALA A 411 -22.40 11.26 11.83
N PRO A 412 -21.63 10.16 11.93
CA PRO A 412 -20.35 10.20 12.63
C PRO A 412 -19.36 11.01 11.80
N GLU A 413 -18.63 11.95 12.42
CA GLU A 413 -17.44 12.56 11.81
C GLU A 413 -16.33 11.51 11.71
N GLY A 414 -16.39 10.68 10.68
CA GLY A 414 -15.46 9.58 10.43
C GLY A 414 -14.23 10.03 9.65
N ILE A 415 -13.07 9.56 10.11
CA ILE A 415 -11.75 9.71 9.49
C ILE A 415 -11.83 9.25 8.02
N PHE A 416 -11.50 10.14 7.07
CA PHE A 416 -11.37 9.79 5.66
C PHE A 416 -10.11 8.93 5.46
N GLU A 417 -10.25 7.61 5.54
CA GLU A 417 -9.22 6.68 5.08
C GLU A 417 -9.11 6.78 3.55
N ASP A 418 -7.91 7.06 3.05
CA ASP A 418 -7.64 7.11 1.61
C ASP A 418 -7.61 5.69 1.03
N ASN A 419 -8.78 5.19 0.60
CA ASN A 419 -8.96 3.85 0.03
C ASN A 419 -8.75 3.81 -1.49
N ARG A 420 -7.87 4.67 -2.02
CA ARG A 420 -7.49 4.67 -3.43
C ARG A 420 -6.38 3.68 -3.73
N TYR A 421 -6.56 2.93 -4.81
CA TYR A 421 -5.70 1.85 -5.26
C TYR A 421 -5.20 2.12 -6.67
N SER A 422 -3.93 1.81 -6.91
CA SER A 422 -3.28 2.05 -8.20
C SER A 422 -2.88 0.72 -8.85
N LEU A 423 -3.28 0.51 -10.09
CA LEU A 423 -3.02 -0.71 -10.85
C LEU A 423 -1.52 -0.85 -11.14
N PHE A 424 -0.93 -1.99 -10.81
CA PHE A 424 0.49 -2.25 -11.06
C PHE A 424 0.80 -3.55 -11.79
N ALA A 425 -0.13 -4.50 -11.83
CA ALA A 425 0.03 -5.69 -12.65
C ALA A 425 -1.31 -6.23 -13.16
N VAL A 426 -1.28 -6.79 -14.38
CA VAL A 426 -2.42 -7.46 -15.02
C VAL A 426 -1.92 -8.76 -15.62
N VAL A 427 -2.54 -9.87 -15.24
CA VAL A 427 -2.31 -11.18 -15.88
C VAL A 427 -3.42 -11.42 -16.88
N ASN A 428 -3.05 -11.80 -18.10
CA ASN A 428 -3.96 -12.10 -19.19
C ASN A 428 -3.86 -13.58 -19.56
N HIS A 429 -4.96 -14.13 -20.05
CA HIS A 429 -5.02 -15.48 -20.56
C HIS A 429 -5.54 -15.49 -22.01
N VAL A 430 -4.72 -15.93 -22.95
CA VAL A 430 -5.09 -16.08 -24.37
C VAL A 430 -5.26 -17.56 -24.67
N GLY A 431 -6.35 -17.96 -25.33
CA GLY A 431 -6.66 -19.37 -25.64
C GLY A 431 -7.99 -19.84 -25.06
N SER A 432 -8.24 -21.14 -25.16
CA SER A 432 -9.42 -21.85 -24.65
C SER A 432 -9.20 -22.36 -23.22
N LEU A 433 -10.19 -23.05 -22.64
CA LEU A 433 -10.11 -23.65 -21.31
C LEU A 433 -8.98 -24.68 -21.17
N ASP A 434 -8.86 -25.59 -22.15
CA ASP A 434 -7.91 -26.71 -22.08
C ASP A 434 -6.50 -26.37 -22.63
N ALA A 435 -6.37 -25.22 -23.29
CA ALA A 435 -5.15 -24.82 -23.98
C ALA A 435 -5.06 -23.30 -24.06
N GLY A 436 -4.07 -22.74 -23.38
CA GLY A 436 -3.84 -21.31 -23.43
C GLY A 436 -2.44 -20.87 -23.03
N HIS A 437 -2.27 -19.56 -23.01
CA HIS A 437 -1.01 -18.90 -22.72
C HIS A 437 -1.25 -17.70 -21.82
N TYR A 438 -0.52 -17.68 -20.70
CA TYR A 438 -0.56 -16.58 -19.76
C TYR A 438 0.55 -15.56 -20.05
N THR A 439 0.18 -14.29 -20.03
CA THR A 439 1.14 -13.16 -20.12
C THR A 439 0.86 -12.18 -19.00
N ALA A 440 1.86 -11.40 -18.59
CA ALA A 440 1.69 -10.38 -17.56
C ALA A 440 2.08 -9.00 -18.09
N TYR A 441 1.28 -7.98 -17.78
CA TYR A 441 1.71 -6.58 -17.81
C TYR A 441 2.13 -6.17 -16.41
N VAL A 442 3.30 -5.56 -16.27
CA VAL A 442 3.83 -5.09 -14.99
C VAL A 442 4.27 -3.64 -15.09
N ARG A 443 3.99 -2.88 -14.02
CA ARG A 443 4.38 -1.49 -13.87
C ARG A 443 5.72 -1.40 -13.14
N GLN A 444 6.72 -0.86 -13.82
CA GLN A 444 8.01 -0.59 -13.21
C GLN A 444 7.93 0.64 -12.29
N MET A 445 8.90 0.83 -11.39
CA MET A 445 8.96 1.92 -10.39
C MET A 445 8.77 3.34 -10.94
N LYS A 446 8.97 3.57 -12.24
CA LYS A 446 8.82 4.89 -12.89
C LYS A 446 7.48 5.06 -13.62
N GLY A 447 6.50 4.19 -13.36
CA GLY A 447 5.19 4.21 -14.02
C GLY A 447 5.20 3.70 -15.47
N SER A 448 6.34 3.20 -15.97
CA SER A 448 6.43 2.59 -17.31
C SER A 448 5.93 1.15 -17.26
N TRP A 449 5.11 0.78 -18.25
CA TRP A 449 4.52 -0.55 -18.39
C TRP A 449 5.36 -1.44 -19.32
N TYR A 450 5.41 -2.72 -18.97
CA TYR A 450 6.09 -3.75 -19.75
C TYR A 450 5.22 -4.99 -19.84
N LYS A 451 5.21 -5.61 -21.02
CA LYS A 451 4.63 -6.93 -21.26
C LYS A 451 5.70 -7.99 -21.05
N CYS A 452 5.47 -8.88 -20.11
CA CYS A 452 6.25 -10.07 -19.82
C CYS A 452 5.56 -11.28 -20.46
N ASP A 453 6.18 -11.78 -21.51
CA ASP A 453 5.77 -12.98 -22.26
C ASP A 453 6.92 -13.99 -22.16
N ASP A 454 6.89 -14.78 -21.08
CA ASP A 454 7.99 -15.66 -20.68
C ASP A 454 9.34 -14.93 -20.69
N HIS A 455 10.20 -15.30 -21.64
CA HIS A 455 11.57 -14.80 -21.75
C HIS A 455 11.64 -13.43 -22.43
N MET A 456 10.57 -13.03 -23.12
CA MET A 456 10.47 -11.76 -23.83
C MET A 456 9.84 -10.68 -22.94
N ILE A 457 10.56 -9.58 -22.77
CA ILE A 457 10.04 -8.38 -22.13
C ILE A 457 9.99 -7.27 -23.16
N THR A 458 8.81 -6.72 -23.39
CA THR A 458 8.58 -5.62 -24.32
C THR A 458 7.92 -4.46 -23.61
N ARG A 459 8.13 -3.23 -24.09
CA ARG A 459 7.49 -2.05 -23.51
C ARG A 459 6.03 -2.01 -23.96
N ALA A 460 5.13 -1.63 -23.04
CA ALA A 460 3.71 -1.46 -23.31
C ALA A 460 3.25 -0.04 -22.94
N SER A 461 2.19 0.44 -23.57
CA SER A 461 1.49 1.67 -23.17
C SER A 461 0.41 1.35 -22.14
N LEU A 462 0.04 2.32 -21.29
CA LEU A 462 -1.06 2.13 -20.34
C LEU A 462 -2.36 1.74 -21.06
N ARG A 463 -2.62 2.33 -22.23
CA ARG A 463 -3.80 2.00 -23.04
C ARG A 463 -3.85 0.53 -23.44
N GLU A 464 -2.73 -0.03 -23.91
CA GLU A 464 -2.65 -1.47 -24.24
C GLU A 464 -2.91 -2.37 -23.03
N VAL A 465 -2.54 -1.92 -21.82
CA VAL A 465 -2.84 -2.64 -20.58
C VAL A 465 -4.32 -2.60 -20.26
N LEU A 466 -4.94 -1.41 -20.28
CA LEU A 466 -6.36 -1.23 -19.96
C LEU A 466 -7.31 -1.86 -20.99
N ASP A 467 -6.88 -1.94 -22.25
CA ASP A 467 -7.65 -2.57 -23.34
C ASP A 467 -7.48 -4.12 -23.37
N SER A 468 -6.73 -4.71 -22.43
CA SER A 468 -6.44 -6.15 -22.42
C SER A 468 -7.51 -7.02 -21.73
N GLU A 469 -7.53 -8.33 -22.03
CA GLU A 469 -8.46 -9.31 -21.43
C GLU A 469 -8.04 -9.72 -20.00
N GLY A 470 -7.94 -8.76 -19.09
CA GLY A 470 -7.53 -8.97 -17.70
C GLY A 470 -8.18 -10.21 -17.08
N TYR A 471 -7.36 -11.14 -16.60
CA TYR A 471 -7.78 -12.34 -15.87
C TYR A 471 -7.55 -12.15 -14.36
N LEU A 472 -6.34 -11.75 -13.97
CA LEU A 472 -6.02 -11.29 -12.62
C LEU A 472 -5.58 -9.84 -12.66
N LEU A 473 -6.11 -9.02 -11.75
CA LEU A 473 -5.78 -7.61 -11.63
C LEU A 473 -5.18 -7.36 -10.25
N PHE A 474 -4.04 -6.68 -10.20
CA PHE A 474 -3.35 -6.39 -8.95
C PHE A 474 -3.21 -4.89 -8.77
N TYR A 475 -3.74 -4.41 -7.65
CA TYR A 475 -3.67 -3.02 -7.25
C TYR A 475 -2.97 -2.90 -5.90
N HIS A 476 -2.20 -1.82 -5.71
CA HIS A 476 -1.66 -1.49 -4.40
C HIS A 476 -2.27 -0.17 -3.90
N LYS A 477 -2.43 -0.01 -2.59
CA LYS A 477 -2.90 1.23 -1.98
C LYS A 477 -1.98 2.40 -2.38
N THR A 478 -2.55 3.55 -2.71
CA THR A 478 -1.82 4.74 -3.21
C THR A 478 -1.02 5.40 -2.09
N VAL A 479 -1.57 5.37 -0.87
CA VAL A 479 -0.89 5.76 0.36
C VAL A 479 -0.55 4.49 1.12
N LEU A 480 0.74 4.13 1.11
CA LEU A 480 1.26 3.09 1.97
C LEU A 480 1.51 3.71 3.35
N GLU A 481 0.57 3.49 4.27
CA GLU A 481 0.74 3.82 5.68
C GLU A 481 1.75 2.82 6.27
N TYR A 482 2.98 3.28 6.53
CA TYR A 482 4.00 2.44 7.16
C TYR A 482 3.78 2.44 8.67
N GLU A 483 3.47 1.27 9.23
CA GLU A 483 3.64 1.04 10.66
C GLU A 483 5.13 1.17 11.01
N CYS A 484 5.47 2.06 11.95
CA CYS A 484 6.82 2.07 12.50
C CYS A 484 6.96 0.85 13.42
N ASP A 485 7.81 -0.11 13.03
CA ASP A 485 8.27 -1.19 13.90
C ASP A 485 8.70 -0.59 15.25
N VAL A 486 7.96 -0.93 16.31
CA VAL A 486 8.28 -0.55 17.68
C VAL A 486 9.44 -1.44 18.14
N SER A 487 10.67 -0.97 17.94
CA SER A 487 11.87 -1.55 18.57
C SER A 487 12.57 -0.53 19.43
#